data_AF-A0A2X2U9F1-F1
#
_entry.id   AF-A0A2X2U9F1-F1
#
_cell.length_a   1.000
_cell.length_b   1.000
_cell.length_c   1.000
_cell.angle_alpha   90.00
_cell.angle_beta   90.00
_cell.angle_gamma   90.00
#
_symmetry.space_group_name_H-M   'P 1'
#
loop_
_entity.id
_entity.type
_entity.pdbx_description
1 polymer ?
#
loop_
_entity_poly.entity_id
_entity_poly.type
_entity_poly.pdbx_seq_one_letter_code
_entity_poly.pdbx_strand_id
1 'polypeptide(L)'
;MTKKYNDEDDAWYYAEGNGDIYAGEFKTIKGKKYAFRNDGRMINGLKFIADNGSGLSVIADDDDYPFDTEDGFNDNAPYWEAKGYKCYYFGDGDDGAMRTNKTTITIDGDNFNFLFEKSGSKKGAGKTGEDDKKLYQSGMLLRAGKDEKYQVVKALDKDKDTNDDGKSLEGYKKLEDV
;
A
#
# COMPACT_ATOMS: atom_id res chain seq x y z
N MET A 1 -17.93 17.47 11.69
CA MET A 1 -18.80 16.28 11.53
C MET A 1 -17.95 15.20 10.91
N THR A 2 -17.45 14.25 11.71
CA THR A 2 -16.68 13.10 11.23
C THR A 2 -17.66 12.12 10.59
N LYS A 3 -17.72 12.10 9.26
CA LYS A 3 -18.19 10.89 8.57
C LYS A 3 -17.07 9.86 8.72
N LYS A 4 -17.10 9.10 9.81
CA LYS A 4 -16.57 7.75 9.79
C LYS A 4 -17.45 7.02 8.80
N TYR A 5 -16.97 6.80 7.57
CA TYR A 5 -17.55 5.76 6.75
C TYR A 5 -17.24 4.48 7.51
N ASN A 6 -18.24 4.01 8.25
CA ASN A 6 -18.25 2.68 8.78
C ASN A 6 -17.98 1.79 7.57
N ASP A 7 -16.83 1.10 7.55
CA ASP A 7 -16.67 -0.20 6.88
C ASP A 7 -17.70 -1.18 7.51
N GLU A 8 -18.98 -0.90 7.29
CA GLU A 8 -20.05 -1.88 7.18
C GLU A 8 -19.94 -2.61 5.83
N ASP A 9 -18.75 -2.59 5.22
CA ASP A 9 -18.36 -3.40 4.09
C ASP A 9 -18.47 -4.88 4.45
N ASP A 10 -19.04 -5.64 3.51
CA ASP A 10 -19.17 -7.09 3.61
C ASP A 10 -17.82 -7.74 3.90
N ALA A 11 -17.61 -8.12 5.16
CA ALA A 11 -16.38 -8.77 5.57
C ALA A 11 -16.39 -10.23 5.11
N TRP A 12 -15.40 -10.61 4.31
CA TRP A 12 -15.24 -11.99 3.86
C TRP A 12 -14.28 -12.75 4.76
N TYR A 13 -14.57 -14.02 4.99
CA TYR A 13 -13.76 -14.94 5.77
C TYR A 13 -13.52 -16.20 4.94
N TYR A 14 -12.40 -16.87 5.18
CA TYR A 14 -12.14 -18.16 4.58
C TYR A 14 -12.04 -19.23 5.65
N ALA A 15 -13.00 -20.16 5.64
CA ALA A 15 -13.03 -21.31 6.54
C ALA A 15 -12.49 -22.57 5.85
N GLU A 16 -11.68 -23.33 6.59
CA GLU A 16 -11.25 -24.67 6.22
C GLU A 16 -12.37 -25.69 6.47
N GLY A 17 -12.19 -26.92 5.96
CA GLY A 17 -13.22 -27.96 6.06
C GLY A 17 -13.54 -28.41 7.50
N ASN A 18 -12.69 -28.07 8.47
CA ASN A 18 -12.89 -28.32 9.90
C ASN A 18 -13.55 -27.15 10.64
N GLY A 19 -13.81 -26.02 9.97
CA GLY A 19 -14.40 -24.82 10.56
C GLY A 19 -13.39 -23.78 11.08
N ASP A 20 -12.09 -24.05 11.02
CA ASP A 20 -11.05 -23.07 11.37
C ASP A 20 -10.94 -22.00 10.27
N ILE A 21 -10.58 -20.77 10.63
CA ILE A 21 -10.39 -19.65 9.69
C ILE A 21 -8.93 -19.20 9.62
N TYR A 22 -8.52 -18.65 8.48
CA TYR A 22 -7.24 -17.96 8.38
C TYR A 22 -7.30 -16.58 9.04
N ALA A 23 -6.30 -16.26 9.85
CA ALA A 23 -6.20 -14.99 10.55
C ALA A 23 -4.74 -14.58 10.75
N GLY A 24 -4.46 -13.29 10.58
CA GLY A 24 -3.14 -12.70 10.82
C GLY A 24 -2.03 -13.19 9.89
N GLU A 25 -2.37 -13.67 8.70
CA GLU A 25 -1.39 -14.23 7.76
C GLU A 25 -1.69 -13.88 6.29
N PHE A 26 -0.65 -13.90 5.47
CA PHE A 26 -0.80 -14.02 4.03
C PHE A 26 -1.02 -15.49 3.65
N LYS A 27 -2.06 -15.80 2.87
CA LYS A 27 -2.38 -17.17 2.45
C LYS A 27 -2.38 -17.36 0.94
N THR A 28 -1.88 -18.50 0.47
CA THR A 28 -2.11 -18.93 -0.92
C THR A 28 -3.25 -19.94 -0.96
N ILE A 29 -4.32 -19.62 -1.68
CA ILE A 29 -5.51 -20.45 -1.86
C ILE A 29 -5.74 -20.61 -3.35
N LYS A 30 -5.73 -21.86 -3.84
CA LYS A 30 -5.91 -22.19 -5.26
C LYS A 30 -5.02 -21.36 -6.21
N GLY A 31 -3.77 -21.12 -5.82
CA GLY A 31 -2.78 -20.39 -6.62
C GLY A 31 -2.87 -18.87 -6.57
N LYS A 32 -3.88 -18.29 -5.92
CA LYS A 32 -3.98 -16.85 -5.64
C LYS A 32 -3.53 -16.57 -4.21
N LYS A 33 -2.87 -15.42 -3.98
CA LYS A 33 -2.43 -14.99 -2.65
C LYS A 33 -3.42 -13.98 -2.09
N TYR A 34 -3.71 -14.07 -0.79
CA TYR A 34 -4.65 -13.27 -0.02
C TYR A 34 -3.97 -12.86 1.29
N ALA A 35 -4.58 -11.95 2.04
CA ALA A 35 -4.17 -11.65 3.40
C ALA A 35 -5.40 -11.52 4.30
N PHE A 36 -5.24 -11.91 5.56
CA PHE A 36 -6.31 -11.89 6.56
C PHE A 36 -5.85 -11.08 7.77
N ARG A 37 -6.71 -10.19 8.23
CA ARG A 37 -6.53 -9.46 9.49
C ARG A 37 -6.47 -10.45 10.66
N ASN A 38 -6.02 -10.00 11.82
CA ASN A 38 -5.88 -10.85 13.01
C ASN A 38 -7.22 -11.39 13.53
N ASP A 39 -8.34 -10.79 13.14
CA ASP A 39 -9.70 -11.26 13.42
C ASP A 39 -10.29 -12.15 12.29
N GLY A 40 -9.49 -12.49 11.28
CA GLY A 40 -9.85 -13.37 10.18
C GLY A 40 -10.54 -12.69 9.00
N ARG A 41 -10.84 -11.38 9.07
CA ARG A 41 -11.38 -10.65 7.93
C ARG A 41 -10.38 -10.60 6.79
N MET A 42 -10.81 -10.97 5.59
CA MET A 42 -10.01 -10.89 4.37
C MET A 42 -9.74 -9.42 4.03
N ILE A 43 -8.50 -9.14 3.62
CA ILE A 43 -8.07 -7.80 3.23
C ILE A 43 -8.37 -7.58 1.73
N ASN A 44 -8.98 -6.44 1.41
CA ASN A 44 -9.19 -5.93 0.06
C ASN A 44 -8.53 -4.53 -0.08
N GLY A 45 -8.47 -4.02 -1.30
CA GLY A 45 -7.98 -2.69 -1.61
C GLY A 45 -6.51 -2.45 -1.36
N LEU A 46 -6.15 -1.17 -1.45
CA LEU A 46 -4.81 -0.66 -1.20
C LEU A 46 -4.62 -0.58 0.32
N LYS A 47 -3.56 -1.20 0.84
CA LYS A 47 -3.27 -1.23 2.28
C LYS A 47 -1.77 -1.18 2.54
N PHE A 48 -1.38 -0.52 3.62
CA PHE A 48 -0.03 -0.66 4.18
C PHE A 48 -0.06 -1.76 5.25
N ILE A 49 0.81 -2.75 5.10
CA ILE A 49 0.85 -3.93 5.98
C ILE A 49 2.26 -4.12 6.54
N ALA A 50 2.36 -4.33 7.85
CA ALA A 50 3.55 -4.82 8.52
C ALA A 50 3.29 -6.23 9.05
N ASP A 51 4.15 -7.18 8.68
CA ASP A 51 4.13 -8.55 9.19
C ASP A 51 5.05 -8.62 10.42
N ASN A 52 4.46 -8.87 11.58
CA ASN A 52 5.17 -8.94 12.85
C ASN A 52 5.54 -10.38 13.24
N GLY A 53 5.34 -11.36 12.34
CA GLY A 53 5.59 -12.79 12.54
C GLY A 53 4.50 -13.53 13.33
N SER A 54 3.75 -12.82 14.18
CA SER A 54 2.60 -13.37 14.93
C SER A 54 1.25 -12.81 14.45
N GLY A 55 1.26 -11.94 13.45
CA GLY A 55 0.06 -11.28 12.93
C GLY A 55 0.40 -10.16 11.97
N LEU A 56 -0.64 -9.61 11.35
CA LEU A 56 -0.54 -8.47 10.44
C LEU A 56 -1.05 -7.20 11.13
N SER A 57 -0.24 -6.15 11.10
CA SER A 57 -0.71 -4.78 11.33
C SER A 57 -1.13 -4.19 9.99
N VAL A 58 -2.36 -3.68 9.91
CA VAL A 58 -2.99 -3.27 8.64
C VAL A 58 -3.51 -1.85 8.78
N ILE A 59 -3.01 -0.95 7.93
CA ILE A 59 -3.44 0.44 7.85
C ILE A 59 -4.35 0.60 6.64
N ALA A 60 -5.52 1.21 6.87
CA ALA A 60 -6.48 1.57 5.85
C ALA A 60 -6.20 2.98 5.30
N ASP A 61 -6.79 3.29 4.16
CA ASP A 61 -6.56 4.48 3.35
C ASP A 61 -7.08 5.78 3.96
N ASP A 62 -8.02 5.71 4.91
CA ASP A 62 -8.66 6.85 5.59
C ASP A 62 -8.18 7.07 7.05
N ASP A 63 -7.10 6.42 7.46
CA ASP A 63 -6.52 6.50 8.83
C ASP A 63 -5.74 7.83 9.07
N ASP A 64 -5.13 8.03 10.24
CA ASP A 64 -4.42 9.27 10.66
C ASP A 64 -3.35 9.79 9.66
N TYR A 65 -2.83 8.92 8.79
CA TYR A 65 -1.96 9.26 7.66
C TYR A 65 -2.55 8.69 6.36
N PRO A 66 -3.56 9.37 5.79
CA PRO A 66 -4.39 8.83 4.73
C PRO A 66 -3.65 8.73 3.41
N PHE A 67 -4.10 7.82 2.54
CA PHE A 67 -3.51 7.58 1.22
C PHE A 67 -4.59 7.29 0.16
N ASP A 68 -5.79 7.84 0.40
CA ASP A 68 -6.98 7.83 -0.45
C ASP A 68 -7.00 8.93 -1.52
N THR A 69 -5.97 9.78 -1.55
CA THR A 69 -5.70 10.82 -2.57
C THR A 69 -4.27 10.69 -3.09
N GLU A 70 -3.95 11.30 -4.24
CA GLU A 70 -2.57 11.34 -4.76
C GLU A 70 -1.62 12.01 -3.75
N ASP A 71 -1.99 13.18 -3.24
CA ASP A 71 -1.15 13.95 -2.31
C ASP A 71 -0.99 13.21 -0.99
N GLY A 72 -2.09 12.69 -0.42
CA GLY A 72 -2.03 11.85 0.78
C GLY A 72 -1.11 10.65 0.61
N PHE A 73 -1.19 9.94 -0.52
CA PHE A 73 -0.28 8.84 -0.80
C PHE A 73 1.19 9.32 -0.90
N ASN A 74 1.47 10.37 -1.66
CA ASN A 74 2.83 10.88 -1.86
C ASN A 74 3.47 11.39 -0.55
N ASP A 75 2.68 11.98 0.34
CA ASP A 75 3.15 12.48 1.63
C ASP A 75 3.33 11.37 2.67
N ASN A 76 2.42 10.40 2.71
CA ASN A 76 2.34 9.44 3.80
C ASN A 76 3.00 8.08 3.49
N ALA A 77 3.20 7.73 2.21
CA ALA A 77 3.85 6.47 1.86
C ALA A 77 5.28 6.32 2.43
N PRO A 78 6.17 7.35 2.35
CA PRO A 78 7.49 7.27 2.97
C PRO A 78 7.42 7.11 4.51
N TYR A 79 6.43 7.75 5.14
CA TYR A 79 6.19 7.64 6.59
C TYR A 79 5.89 6.19 6.99
N TRP A 80 4.97 5.53 6.29
CA TRP A 80 4.61 4.14 6.56
C TRP A 80 5.77 3.18 6.28
N GLU A 81 6.52 3.43 5.21
CA GLU A 81 7.70 2.64 4.86
C GLU A 81 8.79 2.72 5.95
N ALA A 82 9.04 3.92 6.50
CA ALA A 82 9.96 4.12 7.62
C ALA A 82 9.51 3.43 8.92
N LYS A 83 8.20 3.19 9.10
CA LYS A 83 7.65 2.38 10.20
C LYS A 83 7.67 0.88 9.94
N GLY A 84 8.22 0.45 8.81
CA GLY A 84 8.36 -0.96 8.43
C GLY A 84 7.14 -1.53 7.69
N TYR A 85 6.15 -0.71 7.35
CA TYR A 85 5.02 -1.15 6.54
C TYR A 85 5.41 -1.20 5.06
N LYS A 86 4.75 -2.09 4.30
CA LYS A 86 4.84 -2.11 2.85
C LYS A 86 3.45 -1.98 2.24
N CYS A 87 3.36 -1.28 1.13
CA CYS A 87 2.13 -1.11 0.38
C CYS A 87 1.79 -2.38 -0.39
N TYR A 88 0.55 -2.84 -0.32
CA TYR A 88 0.00 -3.97 -1.07
C TYR A 88 -1.35 -3.58 -1.67
N TYR A 89 -1.72 -4.24 -2.76
CA TYR A 89 -3.05 -4.10 -3.33
C TYR A 89 -3.70 -5.46 -3.50
N PHE A 90 -4.91 -5.60 -2.96
CA PHE A 90 -5.76 -6.78 -3.07
C PHE A 90 -6.99 -6.37 -3.88
N GLY A 91 -7.43 -7.22 -4.83
CA GLY A 91 -8.56 -6.85 -5.67
C GLY A 91 -9.82 -6.50 -4.87
N ASP A 92 -10.45 -5.40 -5.22
CA ASP A 92 -11.65 -4.88 -4.57
C ASP A 92 -12.88 -5.74 -4.90
N GLY A 93 -13.77 -5.92 -3.91
CA GLY A 93 -15.16 -6.39 -4.03
C GLY A 93 -15.45 -7.77 -4.63
N ASP A 94 -14.57 -8.29 -5.48
CA ASP A 94 -14.83 -9.41 -6.39
C ASP A 94 -13.90 -10.60 -6.14
N ASP A 95 -12.62 -10.35 -5.79
CA ASP A 95 -11.66 -11.44 -5.68
C ASP A 95 -10.67 -11.39 -4.52
N GLY A 96 -10.44 -10.26 -3.84
CA GLY A 96 -9.50 -10.16 -2.69
C GLY A 96 -8.06 -10.60 -3.00
N ALA A 97 -7.73 -10.82 -4.27
CA ALA A 97 -6.49 -11.47 -4.66
C ALA A 97 -5.39 -10.42 -4.74
N MET A 98 -4.29 -10.69 -4.05
CA MET A 98 -3.10 -9.84 -4.04
C MET A 98 -2.56 -9.67 -5.46
N ARG A 99 -2.45 -8.43 -5.91
CA ARG A 99 -1.87 -8.07 -7.20
C ARG A 99 -0.34 -8.09 -7.11
N THR A 100 0.28 -8.35 -8.25
CA THR A 100 1.73 -8.26 -8.45
C THR A 100 1.99 -7.61 -9.80
N ASN A 101 3.22 -7.17 -10.07
CA ASN A 101 3.59 -6.47 -11.29
C ASN A 101 2.84 -5.12 -11.46
N LYS A 102 2.91 -4.56 -12.67
CA LYS A 102 2.18 -3.36 -13.07
C LYS A 102 0.68 -3.53 -12.89
N THR A 103 0.08 -2.62 -12.13
CA THR A 103 -1.38 -2.58 -11.87
C THR A 103 -1.83 -1.12 -11.94
N THR A 104 -3.03 -0.85 -12.46
CA THR A 104 -3.66 0.47 -12.38
C THR A 104 -4.67 0.45 -11.26
N ILE A 105 -4.61 1.44 -10.36
CA ILE A 105 -5.49 1.58 -9.19
C ILE A 105 -6.15 2.94 -9.29
N THR A 106 -7.46 2.99 -9.04
CA THR A 106 -8.23 4.24 -8.97
C THR A 106 -8.20 4.76 -7.54
N ILE A 107 -7.73 5.99 -7.35
CA ILE A 107 -7.64 6.70 -6.07
C ILE A 107 -8.29 8.06 -6.28
N ASP A 108 -9.30 8.38 -5.47
CA ASP A 108 -10.14 9.58 -5.61
C ASP A 108 -10.64 9.87 -7.05
N GLY A 109 -11.05 8.82 -7.75
CA GLY A 109 -11.52 8.91 -9.14
C GLY A 109 -10.44 9.03 -10.22
N ASP A 110 -9.16 9.10 -9.84
CA ASP A 110 -8.02 9.18 -10.75
C ASP A 110 -7.23 7.88 -10.83
N ASN A 111 -6.69 7.59 -12.02
CA ASN A 111 -5.98 6.33 -12.29
C ASN A 111 -4.47 6.48 -12.12
N PHE A 112 -3.90 5.70 -11.21
CA PHE A 112 -2.48 5.67 -10.91
C PHE A 112 -1.86 4.32 -11.28
N ASN A 113 -0.65 4.37 -11.82
CA ASN A 113 0.08 3.15 -12.15
C ASN A 113 0.96 2.75 -10.97
N PHE A 114 0.82 1.50 -10.56
CA PHE A 114 1.59 0.88 -9.51
C PHE A 114 2.50 -0.22 -10.06
N LEU A 115 3.61 -0.48 -9.38
CA LEU A 115 4.50 -1.61 -9.61
C LEU A 115 4.71 -2.39 -8.30
N PHE A 116 4.19 -3.61 -8.29
CA PHE A 116 4.35 -4.54 -7.16
C PHE A 116 5.35 -5.65 -7.49
N GLU A 117 6.15 -6.08 -6.51
CA GLU A 117 7.17 -7.12 -6.68
C GLU A 117 6.56 -8.47 -7.09
N LYS A 118 7.12 -9.12 -8.12
CA LYS A 118 6.58 -10.36 -8.70
C LYS A 118 6.88 -11.61 -7.86
N SER A 119 8.00 -11.60 -7.14
CA SER A 119 8.57 -12.77 -6.51
C SER A 119 9.50 -12.39 -5.35
N GLY A 120 10.10 -13.39 -4.72
CA GLY A 120 11.00 -13.20 -3.57
C GLY A 120 10.26 -12.90 -2.27
N SER A 121 11.03 -12.54 -1.25
CA SER A 121 10.51 -12.22 0.09
C SER A 121 9.59 -11.01 0.10
N LYS A 122 9.74 -10.10 -0.88
CA LYS A 122 8.91 -8.90 -1.04
C LYS A 122 7.72 -9.10 -1.99
N LYS A 123 7.42 -10.33 -2.47
CA LYS A 123 6.33 -10.56 -3.43
C LYS A 123 5.02 -9.87 -3.02
N GLY A 124 4.52 -9.01 -3.89
CA GLY A 124 3.29 -8.23 -3.70
C GLY A 124 3.51 -6.84 -3.10
N ALA A 125 4.67 -6.57 -2.49
CA ALA A 125 4.98 -5.26 -1.95
C ALA A 125 5.19 -4.25 -3.07
N GLY A 126 4.74 -3.02 -2.86
CA GLY A 126 4.98 -1.89 -3.74
C GLY A 126 6.47 -1.57 -3.79
N LYS A 127 6.98 -1.34 -5.00
CA LYS A 127 8.39 -1.00 -5.22
C LYS A 127 8.69 0.45 -4.81
N THR A 128 9.74 0.63 -4.01
CA THR A 128 10.38 1.93 -3.80
C THR A 128 11.75 1.89 -4.48
N GLY A 129 11.95 2.71 -5.50
CA GLY A 129 13.15 2.64 -6.34
C GLY A 129 12.90 2.98 -7.81
N GLU A 130 13.94 2.83 -8.62
CA GLU A 130 13.87 2.96 -10.06
C GLU A 130 13.52 1.62 -10.74
N ASP A 131 12.67 1.68 -11.77
CA ASP A 131 12.40 0.58 -12.70
C ASP A 131 12.16 1.17 -14.10
N ASP A 132 12.92 0.73 -15.11
CA ASP A 132 12.75 1.18 -16.49
C ASP A 132 12.74 2.73 -16.64
N LYS A 133 13.72 3.40 -16.00
CA LYS A 133 13.86 4.86 -15.95
C LYS A 133 12.66 5.60 -15.34
N LYS A 134 11.84 4.90 -14.57
CA LYS A 134 10.70 5.46 -13.82
C LYS A 134 10.94 5.29 -12.34
N LEU A 135 10.62 6.32 -11.58
CA LEU A 135 10.71 6.31 -10.12
C LEU A 135 9.39 5.87 -9.52
N TYR A 136 9.47 5.01 -8.52
CA TYR A 136 8.32 4.54 -7.76
C TYR A 136 8.53 4.80 -6.27
N GLN A 137 7.49 5.25 -5.59
CA GLN A 137 7.41 5.34 -4.14
C GLN A 137 6.34 4.38 -3.64
N SER A 138 6.73 3.41 -2.83
CA SER A 138 5.84 2.37 -2.26
C SER A 138 4.89 1.76 -3.29
N GLY A 139 5.38 1.57 -4.51
CA GLY A 139 4.65 1.01 -5.65
C GLY A 139 4.06 2.05 -6.58
N MET A 140 3.70 3.26 -6.16
CA MET A 140 3.09 4.27 -7.05
C MET A 140 4.15 4.90 -7.97
N LEU A 141 3.84 4.99 -9.26
CA LEU A 141 4.66 5.70 -10.25
C LEU A 141 4.65 7.20 -9.98
N LEU A 142 5.82 7.78 -9.75
CA LEU A 142 6.00 9.22 -9.67
C LEU A 142 6.01 9.81 -11.08
N ARG A 143 4.95 10.54 -11.42
CA ARG A 143 4.78 11.25 -12.70
C ARG A 143 4.42 12.71 -12.45
N ALA A 144 4.69 13.55 -13.44
CA ALA A 144 4.20 14.93 -13.48
C ALA A 144 2.67 14.97 -13.39
N GLY A 145 2.14 16.06 -12.83
CA GLY A 145 0.72 16.37 -12.89
C GLY A 145 0.22 16.42 -14.34
N LYS A 146 -1.10 16.34 -14.52
CA LYS A 146 -1.73 16.29 -15.85
C LYS A 146 -1.34 17.48 -16.75
N ASP A 147 -1.13 18.65 -16.14
CA ASP A 147 -0.80 19.91 -16.83
C ASP A 147 0.69 20.25 -16.83
N GLU A 148 1.52 19.37 -16.27
CA GLU A 148 2.95 19.59 -16.08
C GLU A 148 3.80 18.75 -17.05
N LYS A 149 4.95 19.29 -17.46
CA LYS A 149 5.92 18.55 -18.29
C LYS A 149 6.91 17.74 -17.46
N TYR A 150 7.18 18.19 -16.24
CA TYR A 150 8.21 17.65 -15.37
C TYR A 150 7.68 17.63 -13.94
N GLN A 151 8.06 16.60 -13.19
CA GLN A 151 7.89 16.55 -11.74
C GLN A 151 9.27 16.69 -11.11
N VAL A 152 9.43 17.62 -10.16
CA VAL A 152 10.61 17.61 -9.29
C VAL A 152 10.40 16.57 -8.18
N VAL A 153 11.36 15.67 -8.04
CA VAL A 153 11.37 14.62 -7.01
C VAL A 153 12.61 14.77 -6.16
N LYS A 154 12.44 14.79 -4.84
CA LYS A 154 13.52 14.69 -3.86
C LYS A 154 13.77 13.22 -3.53
N ALA A 155 15.01 12.76 -3.66
CA ALA A 155 15.44 11.52 -3.05
C ALA A 155 15.63 11.72 -1.54
N LEU A 156 14.97 10.88 -0.74
CA LEU A 156 15.04 10.91 0.72
C LEU A 156 16.24 10.08 1.20
N ASP A 157 17.04 10.67 2.07
CA ASP A 157 18.24 10.07 2.65
C ASP A 157 17.99 9.79 4.13
N LYS A 158 18.06 8.51 4.53
CA LYS A 158 17.82 8.04 5.90
C LYS A 158 18.68 8.76 6.96
N ASP A 159 19.83 9.29 6.56
CA ASP A 159 20.78 9.96 7.47
C ASP A 159 20.51 11.47 7.58
N LYS A 160 19.61 12.02 6.75
CA LYS A 160 19.33 13.47 6.66
C LYS A 160 17.84 13.83 6.78
N ASP A 161 16.97 12.92 6.38
CA ASP A 161 15.53 13.15 6.31
C ASP A 161 14.82 12.32 7.37
N THR A 162 13.97 12.98 8.16
CA THR A 162 13.17 12.36 9.23
C THR A 162 11.73 12.84 9.16
N ASN A 163 10.79 11.99 9.54
CA ASN A 163 9.41 12.40 9.77
C ASN A 163 9.23 13.11 11.13
N ASP A 164 8.01 13.56 11.42
CA ASP A 164 7.65 14.24 12.67
C ASP A 164 7.84 13.36 13.92
N ASP A 165 7.86 12.04 13.75
CA ASP A 165 8.17 11.05 14.81
C ASP A 165 9.68 10.81 14.99
N GLY A 166 10.54 11.54 14.27
CA GLY A 166 12.00 11.38 14.29
C GLY A 166 12.50 10.08 13.64
N LYS A 167 11.69 9.41 12.82
CA LYS A 167 12.09 8.22 12.06
C LYS A 167 12.75 8.63 10.75
N SER A 168 13.90 8.04 10.48
CA SER A 168 14.63 8.16 9.22
C SER A 168 13.74 7.78 8.03
N LEU A 169 13.68 8.64 7.03
CA LEU A 169 12.95 8.43 5.79
C LEU A 169 13.89 7.99 4.67
N GLU A 170 13.42 7.09 3.81
CA GLU A 170 14.10 6.71 2.57
C GLU A 170 13.11 6.62 1.42
N GLY A 171 13.60 6.76 0.18
CA GLY A 171 12.77 6.70 -1.03
C GLY A 171 12.68 8.04 -1.74
N TYR A 172 11.48 8.44 -2.12
CA TYR A 172 11.24 9.60 -2.97
C TYR A 172 10.01 10.38 -2.50
N LYS A 173 10.09 11.70 -2.58
CA LYS A 173 8.96 12.60 -2.33
C LYS A 173 8.82 13.59 -3.49
N LYS A 174 7.59 13.79 -3.97
CA LYS A 174 7.30 14.90 -4.88
C LYS A 174 7.49 16.22 -4.13
N LEU A 175 8.13 17.17 -4.78
CA LEU A 175 8.13 18.55 -4.30
C LEU A 175 6.97 19.27 -4.99
N GLU A 176 6.18 19.99 -4.20
CA GLU A 176 5.22 20.95 -4.72
C GLU A 176 5.95 22.07 -5.45
N ASP A 177 5.36 22.58 -6.52
CA ASP A 177 5.83 23.81 -7.16
C ASP A 177 5.66 24.99 -6.19
N VAL A 178 6.72 25.79 -6.03
CA VAL A 178 6.78 26.99 -5.18
C VAL A 178 6.18 28.20 -5.87
#